data_AF-R7MJP5-F1
#
_entry.id   AF-R7MJP5-F1
#
_cell.length_a   1.000
_cell.length_b   1.000
_cell.length_c   1.000
_cell.angle_alpha   90.00
_cell.angle_beta   90.00
_cell.angle_gamma   90.00
#
_symmetry.space_group_name_H-M   'P 1'
#
loop_
_entity.id
_entity.type
_entity.pdbx_description
1 polymer ?
#
loop_
_entity_poly.entity_id
_entity_poly.type
_entity_poly.pdbx_seq_one_letter_code
_entity_poly.pdbx_strand_id
1 'polypeptide(L)'
;MDNTDPHTKIHISKINLDLAFLYKSSDINKSLQYFKNAIIENPIKPKAINCTVKAINEIVNILNSQGKLDLINEYVPVELFEFIKKDIKWSEKISEIQNKINQKPIQGKIIRYDIKRMFCIIENNEVHGDTYLGHFNDFTRLDGTQIYKLKNKIVTFVPINNDGQMVAKMITIIN
;
A
#
# COMPACT_ATOMS: atom_id res chain seq x y z
N MET A 1 -7.05 -21.52 -27.05
CA MET A 1 -6.93 -21.94 -25.64
C MET A 1 -8.24 -21.59 -24.96
N ASP A 2 -8.84 -22.53 -24.25
CA ASP A 2 -10.07 -22.26 -23.51
C ASP A 2 -9.73 -21.49 -22.23
N ASN A 3 -10.09 -20.21 -22.20
CA ASN A 3 -9.82 -19.31 -21.07
C ASN A 3 -10.68 -19.63 -19.84
N THR A 4 -11.55 -20.64 -19.91
CA THR A 4 -12.39 -21.07 -18.79
C THR A 4 -11.75 -22.19 -17.95
N ASP A 5 -10.78 -22.93 -18.50
CA ASP A 5 -10.10 -24.02 -17.81
C ASP A 5 -9.26 -23.52 -16.61
N PRO A 6 -9.45 -24.09 -15.39
CA PRO A 6 -8.71 -23.68 -14.21
C PRO A 6 -7.19 -23.79 -14.31
N HIS A 7 -6.65 -24.73 -15.09
CA HIS A 7 -5.18 -24.85 -15.26
C HIS A 7 -4.63 -23.73 -16.12
N THR A 8 -5.33 -23.41 -17.22
CA THR A 8 -5.01 -22.30 -18.11
C THR A 8 -5.06 -20.96 -17.37
N LYS A 9 -6.10 -20.73 -16.55
CA LYS A 9 -6.20 -19.53 -15.70
C LYS A 9 -5.02 -19.38 -14.73
N ILE A 10 -4.61 -20.47 -14.08
CA ILE A 10 -3.44 -20.45 -13.18
C ILE A 10 -2.15 -20.14 -13.95
N HIS A 11 -1.98 -20.70 -15.15
CA HIS A 11 -0.78 -20.46 -15.96
C HIS A 11 -0.71 -19.00 -16.43
N ILE A 12 -1.81 -18.46 -16.95
CA ILE A 12 -1.91 -17.04 -17.33
C ILE A 12 -1.65 -16.13 -16.12
N SER A 13 -2.25 -16.43 -14.97
CA SER A 13 -2.02 -15.69 -13.72
C SER A 13 -0.53 -15.66 -13.32
N LYS A 14 0.19 -16.78 -13.46
CA LYS A 14 1.64 -16.83 -13.22
C LYS A 14 2.43 -15.97 -14.20
N ILE A 15 2.13 -16.05 -15.50
CA ILE A 15 2.77 -15.19 -16.50
C ILE A 15 2.56 -13.72 -16.17
N ASN A 16 1.33 -13.34 -15.79
CA ASN A 16 1.03 -11.97 -15.37
C ASN A 16 1.80 -11.58 -14.10
N LEU A 17 1.95 -12.47 -13.11
CA LEU A 17 2.79 -12.19 -11.94
C LEU A 17 4.25 -11.94 -12.35
N ASP A 18 4.83 -12.78 -13.20
CA ASP A 18 6.22 -12.65 -13.63
C ASP A 18 6.45 -11.33 -14.39
N LEU A 19 5.52 -10.97 -15.29
CA LEU A 19 5.53 -9.68 -15.97
C LEU A 19 5.38 -8.51 -14.98
N ALA A 20 4.48 -8.63 -14.01
CA ALA A 20 4.27 -7.59 -13.00
C ALA A 20 5.56 -7.30 -12.21
N PHE A 21 6.25 -8.35 -11.76
CA PHE A 21 7.54 -8.21 -11.07
C PHE A 21 8.63 -7.62 -11.97
N LEU A 22 8.69 -8.01 -13.25
CA LEU A 22 9.63 -7.44 -14.23
C LEU A 22 9.44 -5.92 -14.38
N TYR A 23 8.20 -5.45 -14.45
CA TYR A 23 7.89 -4.02 -14.61
C TYR A 23 7.92 -3.22 -13.30
N LYS A 24 7.97 -3.86 -12.13
CA LYS A 24 7.80 -3.19 -10.82
C LYS A 24 8.81 -2.05 -10.58
N SER A 25 10.02 -2.15 -11.11
CA SER A 25 11.08 -1.13 -10.94
C SER A 25 11.13 -0.09 -12.08
N SER A 26 10.53 -0.37 -13.23
CA SER A 26 10.65 0.45 -14.44
C SER A 26 9.36 1.18 -14.82
N ASP A 27 8.22 0.54 -14.59
CA ASP A 27 6.89 1.08 -14.89
C ASP A 27 5.86 0.53 -13.88
N ILE A 28 5.65 1.30 -12.80
CA ILE A 28 4.77 0.90 -11.70
C ILE A 28 3.31 0.77 -12.16
N ASN A 29 2.85 1.61 -13.09
CA ASN A 29 1.46 1.56 -13.58
C ASN A 29 1.23 0.27 -14.38
N LYS A 30 2.19 -0.08 -15.25
CA LYS A 30 2.14 -1.34 -16.01
C LYS A 30 2.26 -2.55 -15.08
N SER A 31 3.10 -2.47 -14.06
CA SER A 31 3.22 -3.49 -13.01
C SER A 31 1.88 -3.72 -12.29
N LEU A 32 1.21 -2.65 -11.85
CA LEU A 32 -0.12 -2.70 -11.23
C LEU A 32 -1.16 -3.35 -12.15
N GLN A 33 -1.15 -3.02 -13.46
CA GLN A 33 -2.07 -3.63 -14.42
C GLN A 33 -1.84 -5.14 -14.56
N TYR A 34 -0.58 -5.58 -14.59
CA TYR A 34 -0.27 -7.01 -14.64
C TYR A 34 -0.62 -7.74 -13.34
N PHE A 35 -0.40 -7.13 -12.18
CA PHE A 35 -0.88 -7.70 -10.91
C PHE A 35 -2.41 -7.82 -10.91
N LYS A 36 -3.13 -6.81 -11.39
CA LYS A 36 -4.59 -6.89 -11.55
C LYS A 36 -5.00 -8.04 -12.47
N ASN A 37 -4.33 -8.20 -13.61
CA ASN A 37 -4.58 -9.30 -14.54
C ASN A 37 -4.19 -10.69 -13.98
N ALA A 38 -3.36 -10.75 -12.94
CA ALA A 38 -3.02 -11.99 -12.24
C ALA A 38 -4.10 -12.43 -11.24
N ILE A 39 -5.03 -11.56 -10.87
CA ILE A 39 -6.13 -11.88 -9.96
C ILE A 39 -7.12 -12.82 -10.67
N ILE A 40 -7.35 -13.98 -10.05
CA ILE A 40 -8.39 -14.92 -10.46
C ILE A 40 -9.63 -14.63 -9.60
N GLU A 41 -10.75 -14.26 -10.23
CA GLU A 41 -12.00 -13.84 -9.57
C GLU A 41 -12.61 -14.93 -8.67
N ASN A 42 -12.53 -16.19 -9.09
CA ASN A 42 -13.08 -17.35 -8.36
C ASN A 42 -11.98 -18.41 -8.14
N PRO A 43 -11.01 -18.16 -7.24
CA PRO A 43 -9.86 -19.02 -7.09
C PRO A 43 -10.21 -20.25 -6.22
N ILE A 44 -10.71 -21.33 -6.83
CA ILE A 44 -11.11 -22.54 -6.08
C ILE A 44 -9.91 -23.40 -5.66
N LYS A 45 -8.89 -23.51 -6.52
CA LYS A 45 -7.71 -24.35 -6.26
C LYS A 45 -6.71 -23.60 -5.37
N PRO A 46 -5.99 -24.26 -4.43
CA PRO A 46 -4.99 -23.60 -3.58
C PRO A 46 -3.91 -22.84 -4.35
N LYS A 47 -3.51 -23.34 -5.52
CA LYS A 47 -2.56 -22.66 -6.41
C LYS A 47 -3.14 -21.36 -7.00
N ALA A 48 -4.43 -21.34 -7.33
CA ALA A 48 -5.11 -20.14 -7.79
C ALA A 48 -5.21 -19.11 -6.66
N ILE A 49 -5.61 -19.54 -5.46
CA ILE A 49 -5.67 -18.66 -4.27
C ILE A 49 -4.30 -18.04 -4.00
N ASN A 50 -3.23 -18.83 -4.03
CA ASN A 50 -1.88 -18.32 -3.80
C ASN A 50 -1.49 -17.24 -4.83
N CYS A 51 -1.79 -17.43 -6.12
CA CYS A 51 -1.47 -16.43 -7.14
C CYS A 51 -2.27 -15.13 -6.91
N THR A 52 -3.57 -15.26 -6.63
CA THR A 52 -4.46 -14.14 -6.32
C THR A 52 -3.99 -13.38 -5.07
N VAL A 53 -3.73 -14.07 -3.95
CA VAL A 53 -3.25 -13.45 -2.71
C VAL A 53 -1.91 -12.76 -2.91
N LYS A 54 -1.00 -13.37 -3.69
CA LYS A 54 0.30 -12.75 -4.02
C LYS A 54 0.09 -11.45 -4.80
N ALA A 55 -0.76 -11.46 -5.84
CA ALA A 55 -1.08 -10.26 -6.62
C ALA A 55 -1.68 -9.15 -5.75
N ILE A 56 -2.69 -9.48 -4.93
CA ILE A 56 -3.35 -8.52 -4.02
C ILE A 56 -2.33 -7.89 -3.06
N ASN A 57 -1.49 -8.71 -2.42
CA ASN A 57 -0.49 -8.22 -1.48
C ASN A 57 0.49 -7.24 -2.14
N GLU A 58 0.92 -7.53 -3.38
CA GLU A 58 1.81 -6.63 -4.12
C GLU A 58 1.12 -5.32 -4.52
N ILE A 59 -0.14 -5.37 -4.97
CA ILE A 59 -0.95 -4.18 -5.26
C ILE A 59 -1.06 -3.31 -4.00
N VAL A 60 -1.42 -3.91 -2.87
CA VAL A 60 -1.54 -3.20 -1.58
C VAL A 60 -0.20 -2.58 -1.18
N ASN A 61 0.91 -3.31 -1.31
CA ASN A 61 2.23 -2.76 -0.98
C ASN A 61 2.61 -1.57 -1.89
N ILE A 62 2.34 -1.66 -3.20
CA ILE A 62 2.61 -0.57 -4.14
C ILE A 62 1.73 0.64 -3.80
N LEU A 63 0.41 0.45 -3.67
CA LEU A 63 -0.51 1.55 -3.35
C LEU A 63 -0.20 2.16 -1.98
N ASN A 64 0.14 1.35 -0.98
CA ASN A 64 0.58 1.83 0.32
C ASN A 64 1.83 2.70 0.18
N SER A 65 2.87 2.22 -0.51
CA SER A 65 4.11 2.99 -0.71
C SER A 65 3.90 4.34 -1.41
N GLN A 66 2.84 4.45 -2.22
CA GLN A 66 2.43 5.67 -2.91
C GLN A 66 1.44 6.52 -2.12
N GLY A 67 0.96 6.06 -0.96
CA GLY A 67 -0.12 6.71 -0.21
C GLY A 67 -1.43 6.77 -0.99
N LYS A 68 -1.77 5.69 -1.72
CA LYS A 68 -2.95 5.58 -2.59
C LYS A 68 -3.81 4.36 -2.26
N LEU A 69 -3.92 4.02 -0.96
CA LEU A 69 -4.72 2.88 -0.51
C LEU A 69 -6.23 3.06 -0.78
N ASP A 70 -6.68 4.30 -0.93
CA ASP A 70 -8.03 4.65 -1.37
C ASP A 70 -8.40 4.05 -2.74
N LEU A 71 -7.41 3.84 -3.61
CA LEU A 71 -7.61 3.26 -4.95
C LEU A 71 -7.67 1.73 -4.96
N ILE A 72 -7.56 1.04 -3.80
CA ILE A 72 -7.46 -0.42 -3.77
C ILE A 72 -8.64 -1.12 -4.47
N ASN A 73 -9.84 -0.56 -4.34
CA ASN A 73 -11.06 -1.12 -4.91
C ASN A 73 -11.10 -1.03 -6.45
N GLU A 74 -10.24 -0.21 -7.07
CA GLU A 74 -10.08 -0.17 -8.52
C GLU A 74 -9.32 -1.41 -9.05
N TYR A 75 -8.56 -2.07 -8.18
CA TYR A 75 -7.70 -3.20 -8.53
C TYR A 75 -8.19 -4.54 -7.98
N VAL A 76 -8.77 -4.53 -6.78
CA VAL A 76 -9.17 -5.75 -6.07
C VAL A 76 -10.65 -5.66 -5.68
N PRO A 77 -11.51 -6.56 -6.19
CA PRO A 77 -12.91 -6.64 -5.78
C PRO A 77 -13.03 -6.95 -4.28
N VAL A 78 -13.93 -6.27 -3.58
CA VAL A 78 -14.11 -6.42 -2.12
C VAL A 78 -14.56 -7.84 -1.77
N GLU A 79 -15.42 -8.42 -2.60
CA GLU A 79 -15.98 -9.77 -2.44
C GLU A 79 -14.91 -10.85 -2.48
N LEU A 80 -13.78 -10.58 -3.13
CA LEU A 80 -12.67 -11.52 -3.24
C LEU A 80 -11.96 -11.74 -1.91
N PHE A 81 -11.87 -10.70 -1.07
CA PHE A 81 -11.32 -10.84 0.28
C PHE A 81 -12.18 -11.78 1.12
N GLU A 82 -13.51 -11.57 1.09
CA GLU A 82 -14.46 -12.42 1.82
C GLU A 82 -14.48 -13.85 1.28
N PHE A 83 -14.33 -14.04 -0.03
CA PHE A 83 -14.20 -15.37 -0.64
C PHE A 83 -12.96 -16.11 -0.12
N ILE A 84 -11.78 -15.48 -0.17
CA ILE A 84 -10.53 -16.13 0.22
C ILE A 84 -10.47 -16.36 1.73
N LYS A 85 -11.02 -15.45 2.54
CA LYS A 85 -11.01 -15.53 4.01
C LYS A 85 -11.77 -16.75 4.53
N LYS A 86 -12.71 -17.31 3.77
CA LYS A 86 -13.40 -18.58 4.10
C LYS A 86 -12.46 -19.78 4.11
N ASP A 87 -11.34 -19.73 3.40
CA ASP A 87 -10.29 -20.75 3.49
C ASP A 87 -9.40 -20.46 4.71
N ILE A 88 -9.47 -21.35 5.71
CA ILE A 88 -8.73 -21.25 6.98
C ILE A 88 -7.23 -21.02 6.73
N LYS A 89 -6.66 -21.59 5.67
CA LYS A 89 -5.23 -21.46 5.36
C LYS A 89 -4.81 -20.04 5.00
N TRP A 90 -5.73 -19.23 4.48
CA TRP A 90 -5.45 -17.89 3.96
C TRP A 90 -6.09 -16.77 4.77
N SER A 91 -6.92 -17.12 5.76
CA SER A 91 -7.69 -16.17 6.57
C SER A 91 -6.80 -15.16 7.30
N GLU A 92 -5.71 -15.60 7.91
CA GLU A 92 -4.75 -14.75 8.63
C GLU A 92 -4.08 -13.77 7.67
N LYS A 93 -3.52 -14.27 6.58
CA LYS A 93 -2.83 -13.45 5.56
C LYS A 93 -3.76 -12.42 4.91
N ILE A 94 -5.01 -12.78 4.62
CA ILE A 94 -6.01 -11.83 4.12
C ILE A 94 -6.35 -10.79 5.18
N SER A 95 -6.48 -11.19 6.45
CA SER A 95 -6.76 -10.25 7.54
C SER A 95 -5.63 -9.25 7.73
N GLU A 96 -4.37 -9.67 7.62
CA GLU A 96 -3.21 -8.76 7.63
C GLU A 96 -3.27 -7.75 6.49
N ILE A 97 -3.61 -8.19 5.28
CA ILE A 97 -3.77 -7.31 4.11
C ILE A 97 -4.91 -6.31 4.35
N GLN A 98 -6.07 -6.77 4.83
CA GLN A 98 -7.21 -5.91 5.15
C GLN A 98 -6.84 -4.88 6.24
N ASN A 99 -6.06 -5.28 7.25
CA ASN A 99 -5.60 -4.36 8.29
C ASN A 99 -4.69 -3.26 7.74
N LYS A 100 -3.81 -3.58 6.77
CA LYS A 100 -3.00 -2.56 6.08
C LYS A 100 -3.86 -1.60 5.27
N ILE A 101 -4.87 -2.10 4.56
CA ILE A 101 -5.81 -1.27 3.79
C ILE A 101 -6.58 -0.32 4.72
N ASN A 102 -6.98 -0.81 5.89
CA ASN A 102 -7.79 -0.08 6.86
C ASN A 102 -6.97 0.72 7.89
N GLN A 103 -5.66 0.88 7.69
CA GLN A 103 -4.83 1.67 8.61
C GLN A 103 -5.34 3.11 8.64
N LYS A 104 -5.80 3.52 9.83
CA LYS A 104 -6.30 4.87 10.06
C LYS A 104 -5.12 5.86 10.09
N PRO A 105 -5.29 7.06 9.54
CA PRO A 105 -4.32 8.14 9.75
C PRO A 105 -4.14 8.40 11.24
N ILE A 106 -2.90 8.59 11.66
CA ILE A 106 -2.55 9.01 13.03
C ILE A 106 -2.23 10.50 13.04
N GLN A 107 -2.39 11.11 14.21
CA GLN A 107 -1.98 12.50 14.44
C GLN A 107 -0.57 12.56 15.03
N GLY A 108 0.21 13.52 14.55
CA GLY A 108 1.52 13.80 15.11
C GLY A 108 1.91 15.25 15.00
N LYS A 109 3.10 15.55 15.50
CA LYS A 109 3.68 16.88 15.51
C LYS A 109 5.04 16.86 14.83
N ILE A 110 5.27 17.80 13.92
CA ILE A 110 6.60 17.95 13.31
C ILE A 110 7.56 18.53 14.35
N ILE A 111 8.51 17.71 14.80
CA ILE A 111 9.51 18.11 15.80
C ILE A 111 10.80 18.63 15.15
N ARG A 112 11.12 18.17 13.94
CA ARG A 112 12.33 18.54 13.20
C ARG A 112 12.06 18.48 11.69
N TYR A 113 12.77 19.31 10.92
CA TYR A 113 12.76 19.23 9.46
C TYR A 113 14.10 19.72 8.88
N ASP A 114 14.42 19.25 7.67
CA ASP A 114 15.59 19.65 6.89
C ASP A 114 15.13 19.94 5.45
N ILE A 115 15.19 21.23 5.09
CA ILE A 115 14.78 21.70 3.76
C ILE A 115 15.74 21.20 2.68
N LYS A 116 17.05 21.16 2.96
CA LYS A 116 18.06 20.75 1.96
C LYS A 116 17.89 19.28 1.60
N ARG A 117 17.53 18.45 2.58
CA ARG A 117 17.31 17.02 2.41
C ARG A 117 15.84 16.65 2.18
N MET A 118 14.93 17.64 2.12
CA MET A 118 13.50 17.48 1.80
C MET A 118 12.76 16.48 2.71
N PHE A 119 13.03 16.50 4.02
CA PHE A 119 12.36 15.62 4.99
C PHE A 119 11.98 16.33 6.30
N CYS A 120 11.05 15.73 7.04
CA CYS A 120 10.69 16.05 8.41
C CYS A 120 10.65 14.80 9.29
N ILE A 121 10.77 15.01 10.59
CA ILE A 121 10.51 14.01 11.63
C ILE A 121 9.22 14.40 12.33
N ILE A 122 8.28 13.48 12.32
CA ILE A 122 6.98 13.62 12.95
C ILE A 122 6.97 12.71 14.19
N GLU A 123 6.64 13.26 15.35
CA GLU A 123 6.40 12.50 16.57
C GLU A 123 4.91 12.21 16.72
N ASN A 124 4.56 10.98 17.07
CA ASN A 124 3.19 10.58 17.35
C ASN A 124 2.66 11.31 18.59
N ASN A 125 1.45 11.86 18.51
CA ASN A 125 0.85 12.56 19.64
C ASN A 125 0.37 11.62 20.75
N GLU A 126 0.05 10.36 20.42
CA GLU A 126 -0.48 9.38 21.37
C GLU A 126 0.65 8.61 22.10
N VAL A 127 1.79 8.44 21.44
CA VAL A 127 2.92 7.63 21.94
C VAL A 127 4.21 8.45 21.86
N HIS A 128 4.63 8.99 23.01
CA HIS A 128 5.84 9.82 23.08
C HIS A 128 7.09 9.01 22.68
N GLY A 129 7.95 9.60 21.84
CA GLY A 129 9.16 8.94 21.33
C GLY A 129 8.95 8.04 20.11
N ASP A 130 7.71 7.77 19.71
CA ASP A 130 7.42 7.09 18.44
C ASP A 130 7.50 8.10 17.29
N THR A 131 8.48 7.90 16.39
CA THR A 131 8.83 8.89 15.36
C THR A 131 8.81 8.31 13.95
N TYR A 132 8.42 9.17 13.02
CA TYR A 132 8.19 8.84 11.63
C TYR A 132 8.96 9.78 10.73
N LEU A 133 9.62 9.23 9.71
CA LEU A 133 10.26 10.01 8.66
C LEU A 133 9.21 10.40 7.61
N GLY A 134 8.98 11.71 7.44
CA GLY A 134 8.14 12.23 6.36
C GLY A 134 8.99 12.90 5.28
N HIS A 135 8.71 12.63 4.00
CA HIS A 135 9.30 13.43 2.91
C HIS A 135 8.36 14.57 2.52
N PHE A 136 8.92 15.68 2.03
CA PHE A 136 8.10 16.83 1.62
C PHE A 136 7.16 16.49 0.46
N ASN A 137 7.55 15.56 -0.41
CA ASN A 137 6.72 15.06 -1.50
C ASN A 137 5.53 14.22 -1.03
N ASP A 138 5.53 13.79 0.24
CA ASP A 138 4.45 12.99 0.82
C ASP A 138 3.35 13.88 1.43
N PHE A 139 3.53 15.20 1.42
CA PHE A 139 2.48 16.13 1.85
C PHE A 139 1.39 16.25 0.79
N THR A 140 0.13 16.18 1.21
CA THR A 140 -1.04 16.35 0.34
C THR A 140 -1.12 17.77 -0.23
N ARG A 141 -0.72 18.75 0.58
CA ARG A 141 -0.58 20.15 0.20
C ARG A 141 0.48 20.80 1.06
N LEU A 142 1.57 21.23 0.43
CA LEU A 142 2.63 21.97 1.06
C LEU A 142 3.02 23.13 0.16
N ASP A 143 2.65 24.35 0.54
CA ASP A 143 3.06 25.53 -0.21
C ASP A 143 4.51 25.93 0.14
N GLY A 144 5.17 26.63 -0.77
CA GLY A 144 6.58 27.03 -0.60
C GLY A 144 6.82 27.92 0.63
N THR A 145 5.80 28.60 1.15
CA THR A 145 5.93 29.46 2.33
C THR A 145 5.81 28.67 3.64
N GLN A 146 5.03 27.59 3.64
CA GLN A 146 4.83 26.68 4.77
C GLN A 146 6.07 25.84 5.07
N ILE A 147 6.89 25.53 4.06
CA ILE A 147 8.14 24.75 4.21
C ILE A 147 9.05 25.33 5.30
N TYR A 148 9.12 26.67 5.40
CA TYR A 148 9.96 27.35 6.38
C TYR A 148 9.35 27.44 7.79
N LYS A 149 8.13 26.93 7.97
CA LYS A 149 7.35 27.02 9.23
C LYS A 149 6.70 25.69 9.61
N LEU A 150 7.39 24.58 9.32
CA LEU A 150 6.89 23.23 9.63
C LEU A 150 7.02 22.85 11.10
N LYS A 151 8.00 23.36 11.84
CA LYS A 151 8.20 22.99 13.25
C LYS A 151 6.96 23.30 14.08
N ASN A 152 6.58 22.37 14.94
CA ASN A 152 5.40 22.39 15.80
C ASN A 152 4.04 22.35 15.09
N LYS A 153 4.00 22.19 13.76
CA LYS A 153 2.73 21.94 13.08
C LYS A 153 2.20 20.56 13.43
N ILE A 154 0.89 20.50 13.68
CA ILE A 154 0.16 19.25 13.85
C ILE A 154 -0.20 18.72 12.47
N VAL A 155 -0.02 17.43 12.27
CA VAL A 155 -0.28 16.74 11.01
C VAL A 155 -1.08 15.47 11.24
N THR A 156 -1.90 15.09 10.26
CA THR A 156 -2.35 13.71 10.10
C THR A 156 -1.51 13.02 9.03
N PHE A 157 -1.22 11.74 9.20
CA PHE A 157 -0.47 10.95 8.23
C PHE A 157 -0.79 9.46 8.35
N VAL A 158 -0.52 8.71 7.28
CA VAL A 158 -0.60 7.24 7.27
C VAL A 158 0.78 6.68 7.64
N PRO A 159 0.90 5.92 8.74
CA PRO A 159 2.16 5.32 9.14
C PRO A 159 2.45 4.07 8.28
N ILE A 160 3.62 4.03 7.66
CA ILE A 160 4.06 2.90 6.84
C ILE A 160 5.39 2.38 7.37
N ASN A 161 5.52 1.07 7.46
CA ASN A 161 6.82 0.43 7.68
C ASN A 161 7.46 0.13 6.33
N ASN A 162 8.58 0.78 6.05
CA ASN A 162 9.39 0.58 4.84
C ASN A 162 10.75 0.01 5.25
N ASP A 163 10.94 -1.30 5.06
CA ASP A 163 12.18 -2.02 5.38
C ASP A 163 12.73 -1.78 6.80
N GLY A 164 11.84 -1.72 7.80
CA GLY A 164 12.18 -1.51 9.21
C GLY A 164 12.23 -0.04 9.62
N GLN A 165 12.04 0.89 8.69
CA GLN A 165 11.91 2.32 8.99
C GLN A 165 10.44 2.74 8.96
N MET A 166 9.99 3.41 10.02
CA MET A 166 8.66 4.00 10.09
C MET A 166 8.65 5.33 9.31
N VAL A 167 7.83 5.39 8.27
CA VAL A 167 7.68 6.56 7.39
C VAL A 167 6.25 7.07 7.42
N ALA A 168 6.09 8.38 7.24
CA ALA A 168 4.80 9.05 7.18
C ALA A 168 4.45 9.36 5.71
N LYS A 169 3.29 8.88 5.25
CA LYS A 169 2.72 9.20 3.93
C LYS A 169 1.42 9.99 4.05
N MET A 170 1.00 10.64 2.96
CA MET A 170 -0.23 11.44 2.88
C MET A 170 -0.31 12.49 4.00
N ILE A 171 0.81 13.18 4.26
CA ILE A 171 0.94 14.09 5.37
C ILE A 171 0.07 15.32 5.12
N THR A 172 -0.87 15.61 6.02
CA THR A 172 -1.77 16.75 5.91
C THR A 172 -1.60 17.64 7.14
N ILE A 173 -1.33 18.92 6.92
CA ILE A 173 -1.23 19.90 8.02
C ILE A 173 -2.62 20.22 8.54
N ILE A 174 -2.83 20.07 9.85
CA ILE A 174 -4.05 20.49 10.54
C ILE A 174 -3.87 21.97 10.90
N ASN A 175 -4.77 22.83 10.40
CA ASN A 175 -4.80 24.25 10.71
C ASN A 175 -5.61 24.53 11.97
#